data_AF-A0A381VBA2-F1
#
_entry.id   AF-A0A381VBA2-F1
#
_cell.length_a   1.000
_cell.length_b   1.000
_cell.length_c   1.000
_cell.angle_alpha   90.00
_cell.angle_beta   90.00
_cell.angle_gamma   90.00
#
_symmetry.space_group_name_H-M   'P 1'
#
loop_
_entity.id
_entity.type
_entity.pdbx_description
1 polymer ?
#
loop_
_entity_poly.entity_id
_entity_poly.type
_entity_poly.pdbx_seq_one_letter_code
_entity_poly.pdbx_strand_id
1 'polypeptide(L)'
;FKKEKKEMEALQRKYAIKKEERNYKKEYENYHGKKEQIARRSKRNEARRSLKNRKDIEGKDVHHKDNNPMNNDKSNLSIVSQHFNRREPRLREGVDGDAMIDLMQKYLNTKDKREKKTLLKQINRYQKKLGLKVTEELGKNATQDDYIKDFLNSDSPQFVGKSKDKIIKMAVAAFKSDK
;
A
#
# COMPACT_ATOMS: atom_id res chain seq x y z
N PHE A 1 15.72 -47.59 -29.82
CA PHE A 1 14.47 -47.63 -29.01
C PHE A 1 14.31 -46.50 -27.97
N LYS A 2 15.02 -46.50 -26.81
CA LYS A 2 14.78 -45.45 -25.78
C LYS A 2 15.17 -44.03 -26.21
N LYS A 3 16.23 -43.90 -27.02
CA LYS A 3 16.71 -42.61 -27.55
C LYS A 3 15.76 -41.99 -28.57
N GLU A 4 15.32 -42.79 -29.55
CA GLU A 4 14.36 -42.38 -30.58
C GLU A 4 13.01 -42.00 -29.99
N LYS A 5 12.52 -42.73 -28.97
CA LYS A 5 11.27 -42.38 -28.29
C LYS A 5 11.34 -41.00 -27.63
N LYS A 6 12.49 -40.67 -27.01
CA LYS A 6 12.71 -39.37 -26.37
C LYS A 6 12.84 -38.23 -27.38
N GLU A 7 13.43 -38.50 -28.55
CA GLU A 7 13.52 -37.53 -29.65
C GLU A 7 12.16 -37.25 -30.29
N MET A 8 11.33 -38.29 -30.48
CA MET A 8 9.96 -38.15 -30.98
C MET A 8 9.06 -37.39 -29.99
N GLU A 9 9.21 -37.63 -28.69
CA GLU A 9 8.46 -36.92 -27.65
C GLU A 9 8.88 -35.43 -27.55
N ALA A 10 10.17 -35.13 -27.74
CA ALA A 10 10.69 -33.77 -27.81
C ALA A 10 10.20 -33.03 -29.07
N LEU A 11 10.13 -33.71 -30.22
CA LEU A 11 9.57 -33.17 -31.46
C LEU A 11 8.08 -32.89 -31.32
N GLN A 12 7.31 -33.79 -30.69
CA GLN A 12 5.89 -33.58 -30.40
C GLN A 12 5.67 -32.39 -29.47
N ARG A 13 6.48 -32.22 -28.41
CA ARG A 13 6.44 -31.03 -27.54
C ARG A 13 6.78 -29.74 -28.29
N LYS A 14 7.83 -29.73 -29.12
CA LYS A 14 8.18 -28.55 -29.94
C LYS A 14 7.05 -28.19 -30.91
N TYR A 15 6.40 -29.18 -31.53
CA TYR A 15 5.30 -28.95 -32.45
C TYR A 15 4.04 -28.44 -31.72
N ALA A 16 3.76 -28.95 -30.52
CA ALA A 16 2.69 -28.44 -29.65
C ALA A 16 2.94 -26.99 -29.22
N ILE A 17 4.16 -26.65 -28.77
CA ILE A 17 4.55 -25.28 -28.39
C ILE A 17 4.48 -24.32 -29.60
N LYS A 18 4.89 -24.77 -30.80
CA LYS A 18 4.77 -23.99 -32.04
C LYS A 18 3.31 -23.77 -32.45
N LYS A 19 2.42 -24.72 -32.16
CA LYS A 19 0.96 -24.59 -32.41
C LYS A 19 0.28 -23.66 -31.40
N GLU A 20 0.90 -23.44 -30.24
CA GLU A 20 0.55 -22.41 -29.24
C GLU A 20 1.25 -21.06 -29.49
N GLU A 21 1.67 -20.78 -30.73
CA GLU A 21 2.05 -19.42 -31.11
C GLU A 21 0.91 -18.45 -30.77
N ARG A 22 1.25 -17.37 -30.06
CA ARG A 22 0.32 -16.36 -29.55
C ARG A 22 -0.64 -15.91 -30.65
N ASN A 23 -1.92 -16.24 -30.51
CA ASN A 23 -2.94 -15.79 -31.44
C ASN A 23 -3.29 -14.32 -31.15
N TYR A 24 -2.49 -13.42 -31.72
CA TYR A 24 -2.64 -11.96 -31.55
C TYR A 24 -4.03 -11.45 -31.93
N LYS A 25 -4.72 -12.10 -32.89
CA LYS A 25 -6.10 -11.75 -33.27
C LYS A 25 -7.08 -12.05 -32.13
N LYS A 26 -6.96 -13.24 -31.52
CA LYS A 26 -7.79 -13.66 -30.39
C LYS A 26 -7.50 -12.85 -29.12
N GLU A 27 -6.24 -12.48 -28.87
CA GLU A 27 -5.89 -11.54 -27.79
C GLU A 27 -6.49 -10.16 -28.03
N TYR A 28 -6.42 -9.63 -29.25
CA TYR A 28 -7.01 -8.34 -29.60
C TYR A 28 -8.54 -8.36 -29.43
N GLU A 29 -9.23 -9.41 -29.90
CA GLU A 29 -10.68 -9.57 -29.70
C GLU A 29 -11.05 -9.64 -28.21
N ASN A 30 -10.28 -10.37 -27.40
CA ASN A 30 -10.54 -10.53 -25.97
C ASN A 30 -10.25 -9.29 -25.12
N TYR A 31 -9.19 -8.54 -25.43
CA TYR A 31 -8.69 -7.41 -24.62
C TYR A 31 -9.01 -6.02 -25.20
N HIS A 32 -9.34 -5.92 -26.49
CA HIS A 32 -9.62 -4.66 -27.18
C HIS A 32 -10.94 -4.66 -27.95
N GLY A 33 -11.62 -5.80 -28.09
CA GLY A 33 -12.90 -5.92 -28.78
C GLY A 33 -14.15 -5.63 -27.93
N LYS A 34 -14.04 -5.61 -26.59
CA LYS A 34 -15.21 -5.35 -25.73
C LYS A 34 -15.66 -3.90 -25.86
N LYS A 35 -16.96 -3.70 -26.14
CA LYS A 35 -17.59 -2.36 -26.31
C LYS A 35 -17.25 -1.40 -25.16
N GLU A 36 -17.24 -1.89 -23.94
CA GLU A 36 -16.92 -1.12 -22.74
C GLU A 36 -15.45 -0.63 -22.72
N GLN A 37 -14.50 -1.48 -23.12
CA GLN A 37 -13.08 -1.11 -23.19
C GLN A 37 -12.84 -0.07 -24.29
N ILE A 38 -13.53 -0.23 -25.43
CA ILE A 38 -13.53 0.75 -26.53
C ILE A 38 -14.07 2.10 -26.04
N ALA A 39 -15.19 2.10 -25.31
CA ALA A 39 -15.79 3.31 -24.73
C ALA A 39 -14.82 4.00 -23.76
N ARG A 40 -14.21 3.26 -22.82
CA ARG A 40 -13.21 3.80 -21.89
C ARG A 40 -11.97 4.36 -22.61
N ARG A 41 -11.50 3.67 -23.66
CA ARG A 41 -10.37 4.16 -24.49
C ARG A 41 -10.75 5.44 -25.23
N SER A 42 -11.95 5.48 -25.82
CA SER A 42 -12.47 6.66 -26.51
C SER A 42 -12.51 7.86 -25.58
N LYS A 43 -13.09 7.70 -24.37
CA LYS A 43 -13.17 8.77 -23.38
C LYS A 43 -11.81 9.27 -22.87
N ARG A 44 -10.83 8.38 -22.66
CA ARG A 44 -9.45 8.80 -22.34
C ARG A 44 -8.81 9.60 -23.48
N ASN A 45 -9.04 9.21 -24.73
CA ASN A 45 -8.53 9.93 -25.89
C ASN A 45 -9.19 11.31 -26.03
N GLU A 46 -10.49 11.40 -25.73
CA GLU A 46 -11.24 12.67 -25.67
C GLU A 46 -10.62 13.61 -24.62
N ALA A 47 -10.33 13.12 -23.41
CA ALA A 47 -9.64 13.89 -22.36
C ALA A 47 -8.24 14.37 -22.78
N ARG A 48 -7.46 13.54 -23.50
CA ARG A 48 -6.17 13.97 -24.05
C ARG A 48 -6.31 15.04 -25.12
N ARG A 49 -7.32 14.92 -25.99
CA ARG A 49 -7.59 15.90 -27.04
C ARG A 49 -8.00 17.25 -26.48
N SER A 50 -8.85 17.28 -25.44
CA SER A 50 -9.30 18.52 -24.81
C SER A 50 -8.16 19.32 -24.16
N LEU A 51 -7.08 18.64 -23.76
CA LEU A 51 -5.90 19.25 -23.14
C LEU A 51 -4.71 19.42 -24.09
N LYS A 52 -4.83 19.06 -25.37
CA LYS A 52 -3.69 19.03 -26.32
C LYS A 52 -2.95 20.36 -26.47
N ASN A 53 -3.64 21.49 -26.34
CA ASN A 53 -3.07 22.83 -26.54
C ASN A 53 -2.38 23.40 -25.28
N ARG A 54 -2.31 22.62 -24.20
CA ARG A 54 -1.66 23.00 -22.95
C ARG A 54 -0.15 22.85 -23.08
N LYS A 55 0.60 23.94 -22.87
CA LYS A 55 2.07 23.95 -22.96
C LYS A 55 2.75 22.97 -21.99
N ASP A 56 2.09 22.66 -20.88
CA ASP A 56 2.57 21.78 -19.82
C ASP A 56 2.35 20.28 -20.08
N ILE A 57 1.74 19.89 -21.21
CA ILE A 57 1.40 18.49 -21.52
C ILE A 57 2.60 17.66 -22.01
N GLU A 58 3.64 18.29 -22.56
CA GLU A 58 4.78 17.58 -23.12
C GLU A 58 5.50 16.75 -22.05
N GLY A 59 5.70 15.46 -22.34
CA GLY A 59 6.31 14.49 -21.41
C GLY A 59 5.44 14.11 -20.20
N LYS A 60 4.22 14.64 -20.08
CA LYS A 60 3.31 14.42 -18.94
C LYS A 60 2.07 13.60 -19.34
N ASP A 61 1.40 13.09 -18.32
CA ASP A 61 0.15 12.33 -18.48
C ASP A 61 -1.07 13.16 -18.11
N VAL A 62 -2.19 12.88 -18.78
CA VAL A 62 -3.52 13.31 -18.34
C VAL A 62 -4.02 12.34 -17.27
N HIS A 63 -4.34 12.87 -16.10
CA HIS A 63 -4.74 12.14 -14.91
C HIS A 63 -6.17 12.48 -14.49
N HIS A 64 -6.94 11.44 -14.23
CA HIS A 64 -8.31 11.49 -13.68
C HIS A 64 -8.25 11.38 -12.16
N LYS A 65 -8.59 12.46 -11.44
CA LYS A 65 -8.52 12.51 -9.96
C LYS A 65 -9.45 11.51 -9.27
N ASP A 66 -10.48 11.02 -9.96
CA ASP A 66 -11.41 9.99 -9.48
C ASP A 66 -11.13 8.59 -10.03
N ASN A 67 -10.07 8.39 -10.83
CA ASN A 67 -9.73 7.13 -11.51
C ASN A 67 -10.84 6.61 -12.44
N ASN A 68 -11.82 7.45 -12.79
CA ASN A 68 -12.87 7.09 -13.70
C ASN A 68 -12.59 7.70 -15.09
N PRO A 69 -12.19 6.88 -16.09
CA PRO A 69 -11.93 7.39 -17.43
C PRO A 69 -13.17 7.96 -18.13
N MET A 70 -14.38 7.75 -17.59
CA MET A 70 -15.63 8.30 -18.13
C MET A 70 -15.90 9.73 -17.65
N ASN A 71 -15.23 10.20 -16.59
CA ASN A 71 -15.41 11.55 -16.05
C ASN A 71 -14.37 12.52 -16.61
N ASN A 72 -14.71 13.22 -17.69
CA ASN A 72 -13.81 14.15 -18.38
C ASN A 72 -13.99 15.61 -17.96
N ASP A 73 -14.59 15.87 -16.80
CA ASP A 73 -14.76 17.24 -16.30
C ASP A 73 -13.40 17.93 -16.13
N LYS A 74 -13.30 19.21 -16.52
CA LYS A 74 -12.03 19.95 -16.45
C LYS A 74 -11.47 20.02 -15.03
N SER A 75 -12.33 20.00 -14.01
CA SER A 75 -11.96 19.95 -12.59
C SER A 75 -11.42 18.58 -12.16
N ASN A 76 -11.85 17.50 -12.82
CA ASN A 76 -11.42 16.12 -12.57
C ASN A 76 -10.13 15.76 -13.33
N LEU A 77 -9.84 16.46 -14.44
CA LEU A 77 -8.63 16.27 -15.22
C LEU A 77 -7.46 17.10 -14.67
N SER A 78 -6.27 16.52 -14.69
CA SER A 78 -5.02 17.20 -14.34
C SER A 78 -3.87 16.72 -15.22
N ILE A 79 -2.86 17.57 -15.39
CA ILE A 79 -1.62 17.20 -16.09
C ILE A 79 -0.56 16.96 -15.03
N VAL A 80 -0.08 15.72 -14.94
CA VAL A 80 0.85 15.27 -13.89
C VAL A 80 2.04 14.52 -14.49
N SER A 81 3.10 14.31 -13.71
CA SER A 81 4.21 13.48 -14.16
C SER A 81 3.78 12.03 -14.37
N GLN A 82 4.42 11.33 -15.32
CA GLN A 82 4.15 9.91 -15.56
C GLN A 82 4.38 9.07 -14.29
N HIS A 83 5.41 9.40 -13.51
CA HIS A 83 5.69 8.72 -12.26
C HIS A 83 4.51 8.84 -11.28
N PHE A 84 3.98 10.05 -11.11
CA PHE A 84 2.81 10.27 -10.26
C PHE A 84 1.60 9.50 -10.79
N ASN A 85 1.24 9.67 -12.07
CA ASN A 85 0.07 9.02 -12.66
C ASN A 85 0.11 7.48 -12.56
N ARG A 86 1.29 6.88 -12.70
CA ARG A 86 1.47 5.42 -12.59
C ARG A 86 1.47 4.95 -11.15
N ARG A 87 1.91 5.78 -10.19
CA ARG A 87 2.03 5.42 -8.77
C ARG A 87 0.74 5.67 -8.00
N GLU A 88 0.06 6.77 -8.30
CA GLU A 88 -1.09 7.28 -7.56
C GLU A 88 -2.24 6.29 -7.42
N PRO A 89 -2.65 5.52 -8.47
CA PRO A 89 -3.70 4.53 -8.32
C PRO A 89 -3.38 3.45 -7.27
N ARG A 90 -2.09 3.13 -7.06
CA ARG A 90 -1.65 2.18 -6.02
C ARG A 90 -1.59 2.81 -4.63
N LEU A 91 -1.53 4.13 -4.56
CA LEU A 91 -1.58 4.87 -3.29
C LEU A 91 -3.02 5.09 -2.82
N ARG A 92 -4.01 4.89 -3.70
CA ARG A 92 -5.44 4.97 -3.39
C ARG A 92 -6.02 3.73 -2.70
N GLU A 93 -5.20 2.76 -2.31
CA GLU A 93 -5.64 1.77 -1.32
C GLU A 93 -6.07 2.51 -0.06
N GLY A 94 -7.37 2.78 -0.01
CA GLY A 94 -8.08 3.33 1.13
C GLY A 94 -7.89 2.35 2.27
N VAL A 95 -7.47 2.89 3.40
CA VAL A 95 -7.48 2.15 4.63
C VAL A 95 -8.95 2.10 5.06
N ASP A 96 -9.63 1.01 4.72
CA ASP A 96 -11.00 0.79 5.18
C ASP A 96 -10.99 0.82 6.70
N GLY A 97 -11.82 1.65 7.34
CA GLY A 97 -11.93 1.68 8.80
C GLY A 97 -12.15 0.28 9.37
N ASP A 98 -12.85 -0.58 8.64
CA ASP A 98 -13.06 -1.99 8.94
C ASP A 98 -11.78 -2.81 9.01
N ALA A 99 -10.81 -2.57 8.11
CA ALA A 99 -9.51 -3.23 8.14
C ALA A 99 -8.70 -2.82 9.37
N MET A 100 -8.81 -1.56 9.80
CA MET A 100 -8.19 -1.09 11.04
C MET A 100 -8.86 -1.70 12.28
N ILE A 101 -10.20 -1.81 12.28
CA ILE A 101 -10.97 -2.43 13.35
C ILE A 101 -10.62 -3.92 13.48
N ASP A 102 -10.58 -4.68 12.39
CA ASP A 102 -10.18 -6.09 12.38
C ASP A 102 -8.75 -6.29 12.91
N LEU A 103 -7.82 -5.43 12.48
CA LEU A 103 -6.44 -5.45 12.95
C LEU A 103 -6.34 -5.20 14.47
N MET A 104 -7.18 -4.29 14.98
CA MET A 104 -7.23 -3.95 16.41
C MET A 104 -7.89 -5.06 17.23
N GLN A 105 -8.95 -5.70 16.73
CA GLN A 105 -9.57 -6.88 17.35
C GLN A 105 -8.58 -8.05 17.45
N LYS A 106 -7.83 -8.33 16.38
CA LYS A 106 -6.75 -9.33 16.39
C LYS A 106 -5.72 -9.02 17.47
N TYR A 107 -5.25 -7.77 17.54
CA TYR A 107 -4.28 -7.34 18.55
C TYR A 107 -4.76 -7.57 20.00
N LEU A 108 -6.05 -7.33 20.28
CA LEU A 108 -6.64 -7.55 21.59
C LEU A 108 -6.75 -9.04 21.94
N ASN A 109 -7.08 -9.88 20.96
CA ASN A 109 -7.30 -11.31 21.13
C ASN A 109 -6.01 -12.15 21.13
N THR A 110 -4.92 -11.64 20.53
CA THR A 110 -3.63 -12.32 20.46
C THR A 110 -2.92 -12.37 21.83
N LYS A 111 -2.57 -13.58 22.26
CA LYS A 111 -1.78 -13.83 23.49
C LYS A 111 -0.26 -13.89 23.23
N ASP A 112 0.17 -14.23 22.01
CA ASP A 112 1.60 -14.28 21.64
C ASP A 112 2.20 -12.87 21.56
N LYS A 113 3.19 -12.59 22.40
CA LYS A 113 3.90 -11.30 22.45
C LYS A 113 4.57 -10.92 21.13
N ARG A 114 5.10 -11.89 20.37
CA ARG A 114 5.81 -11.62 19.10
C ARG A 114 4.82 -11.18 18.02
N GLU A 115 3.71 -11.89 17.90
CA GLU A 115 2.62 -11.56 16.99
C GLU A 115 1.92 -10.25 17.40
N LYS A 116 1.74 -10.02 18.71
CA LYS A 116 1.21 -8.76 19.21
C LYS A 116 2.07 -7.55 18.82
N LYS A 117 3.41 -7.70 18.82
CA LYS A 117 4.36 -6.66 18.37
C LYS A 117 4.26 -6.40 16.86
N THR A 118 4.04 -7.43 16.03
CA THR A 118 3.88 -7.26 14.58
C THR A 118 2.56 -6.56 14.23
N LEU A 119 1.46 -6.96 14.90
CA LEU A 119 0.15 -6.31 14.78
C LEU A 119 0.20 -4.84 15.18
N LEU A 120 0.85 -4.50 16.29
CA LEU A 120 1.02 -3.10 16.73
C LEU A 120 1.75 -2.24 15.69
N LYS A 121 2.82 -2.77 15.07
CA LYS A 121 3.52 -2.08 13.97
C LYS A 121 2.64 -1.89 12.74
N GLN A 122 1.71 -2.81 12.46
CA GLN A 122 0.74 -2.65 11.37
C GLN A 122 -0.29 -1.56 11.73
N ILE A 123 -0.84 -1.57 12.94
CA ILE A 123 -1.79 -0.59 13.47
C ILE A 123 -1.21 0.83 13.38
N ASN A 124 0.01 1.05 13.87
CA ASN A 124 0.64 2.38 13.87
C ASN A 124 0.87 2.91 12.43
N ARG A 125 1.22 2.01 11.49
CA ARG A 125 1.34 2.39 10.07
C ARG A 125 0.00 2.81 9.49
N TYR A 126 -1.08 2.11 9.86
CA TYR A 126 -2.44 2.42 9.43
C TYR A 126 -2.93 3.75 10.01
N GLN A 127 -2.73 4.00 11.31
CA GLN A 127 -3.03 5.27 11.96
C GLN A 127 -2.32 6.45 11.28
N LYS A 128 -1.02 6.28 10.98
CA LYS A 128 -0.24 7.30 10.26
C LYS A 128 -0.78 7.57 8.85
N LYS A 129 -1.19 6.53 8.12
CA LYS A 129 -1.83 6.68 6.79
C LYS A 129 -3.17 7.43 6.86
N LEU A 130 -3.95 7.17 7.91
CA LEU A 130 -5.23 7.86 8.17
C LEU A 130 -5.05 9.29 8.74
N GLY A 131 -3.81 9.75 8.96
CA GLY A 131 -3.55 11.07 9.55
C GLY A 131 -3.87 11.17 11.03
N LEU A 132 -4.14 10.03 11.70
CA LEU A 132 -4.30 9.98 13.15
C LEU A 132 -2.93 10.23 13.79
N LYS A 133 -2.83 11.27 14.62
CA LYS A 133 -1.62 11.51 15.44
C LYS A 133 -1.52 10.39 16.47
N VAL A 134 -0.53 9.51 16.30
CA VAL A 134 -0.10 8.58 17.35
C VAL A 134 0.83 9.37 18.26
N THR A 135 0.29 9.92 19.35
CA THR A 135 1.14 10.44 20.43
C THR A 135 1.59 9.22 21.24
N GLU A 136 2.89 8.95 21.26
CA GLU A 136 3.50 7.97 22.19
C GLU A 136 3.52 8.50 23.63
N GLU A 137 2.94 9.69 23.87
CA GLU A 137 2.76 10.26 25.19
C GLU A 137 1.74 9.44 25.97
N LEU A 138 2.12 9.05 27.18
CA LEU A 138 1.21 8.49 28.16
C LEU A 138 0.06 9.47 28.37
N GLY A 139 -1.18 8.98 28.33
CA GLY A 139 -2.36 9.83 28.51
C GLY A 139 -2.35 10.50 29.88
N LYS A 140 -3.05 11.64 30.03
CA LYS A 140 -3.10 12.43 31.29
C LYS A 140 -3.51 11.62 32.55
N ASN A 141 -4.18 10.49 32.34
CA ASN A 141 -4.65 9.57 33.38
C ASN A 141 -3.72 8.37 33.61
N ALA A 142 -2.55 8.33 32.98
CA ALA A 142 -1.57 7.27 33.18
C ALA A 142 -1.10 7.25 34.64
N THR A 143 -0.90 6.05 35.16
CA THR A 143 -0.41 5.82 36.53
C THR A 143 1.11 5.83 36.57
N GLN A 144 1.70 5.99 37.75
CA GLN A 144 3.16 5.88 37.93
C GLN A 144 3.70 4.52 37.40
N ASP A 145 2.93 3.45 37.57
CA ASP A 145 3.29 2.12 37.08
C ASP A 145 3.34 2.04 35.56
N ASP A 146 2.51 2.82 34.86
CA ASP A 146 2.51 2.87 33.40
C ASP A 146 3.78 3.56 32.88
N TYR A 147 4.24 4.63 33.53
CA TYR A 147 5.52 5.28 33.24
C TYR A 147 6.70 4.32 33.48
N ILE A 148 6.67 3.58 34.59
CA ILE A 148 7.73 2.61 34.90
C ILE A 148 7.78 1.50 33.85
N LYS A 149 6.63 0.96 33.45
CA LYS A 149 6.53 -0.08 32.41
C LYS A 149 7.00 0.44 31.04
N ASP A 150 6.64 1.66 30.69
CA ASP A 150 7.06 2.27 29.42
C ASP A 150 8.59 2.40 29.36
N PHE A 151 9.20 2.98 30.39
CA PHE A 151 10.64 3.21 30.45
C PHE A 151 11.44 1.90 30.52
N LEU A 152 10.97 0.90 31.27
CA LEU A 152 11.65 -0.40 31.38
C LEU A 152 11.60 -1.23 30.09
N ASN A 153 10.56 -1.03 29.26
CA ASN A 153 10.41 -1.75 27.99
C ASN A 153 10.93 -0.94 26.78
N SER A 154 11.45 0.26 27.02
CA SER A 154 11.90 1.17 25.98
C SER A 154 13.32 0.84 25.52
N ASP A 155 13.52 0.80 24.20
CA ASP A 155 14.83 0.65 23.56
C ASP A 155 15.55 2.02 23.40
N SER A 156 15.09 3.07 24.09
CA SER A 156 15.59 4.43 23.89
C SER A 156 17.07 4.56 24.28
N PRO A 157 17.90 5.29 23.50
CA PRO A 157 19.34 5.42 23.76
C PRO A 157 19.68 5.90 25.17
N GLN A 158 18.81 6.72 25.78
CA GLN A 158 19.01 7.22 27.15
C GLN A 158 18.92 6.16 28.25
N PHE A 159 18.41 4.96 27.95
CA PHE A 159 18.26 3.84 28.89
C PHE A 159 19.32 2.75 28.69
N VAL A 160 19.99 2.74 27.54
CA VAL A 160 21.06 1.78 27.23
C VAL A 160 22.17 1.88 28.28
N GLY A 161 22.55 0.74 28.87
CA GLY A 161 23.59 0.66 29.90
C GLY A 161 23.18 1.12 31.31
N LYS A 162 21.93 1.53 31.53
CA LYS A 162 21.44 1.90 32.87
C LYS A 162 20.87 0.69 33.61
N SER A 163 21.03 0.68 34.94
CA SER A 163 20.38 -0.31 35.80
C SER A 163 18.87 -0.10 35.84
N LYS A 164 18.12 -1.18 36.10
CA LYS A 164 16.66 -1.13 36.26
C LYS A 164 16.22 -0.07 37.28
N ASP A 165 16.89 0.00 38.43
CA ASP A 165 16.59 0.99 39.46
C ASP A 165 16.78 2.43 38.98
N LYS A 166 17.78 2.68 38.14
CA LYS A 166 18.01 4.01 37.55
C LYS A 166 16.93 4.36 36.55
N ILE A 167 16.47 3.40 35.75
CA ILE A 167 15.36 3.57 34.81
C ILE A 167 14.04 3.82 35.56
N ILE A 168 13.77 3.08 36.65
CA ILE A 168 12.60 3.30 37.52
C ILE A 168 12.62 4.70 38.13
N LYS A 169 13.76 5.16 38.65
CA LYS A 169 13.89 6.53 39.18
C LYS A 169 13.62 7.60 38.12
N MET A 170 14.10 7.40 36.90
CA MET A 170 13.82 8.29 35.77
C MET A 170 12.32 8.31 35.43
N ALA A 171 11.66 7.16 35.44
CA ALA A 171 10.22 7.05 35.18
C ALA A 171 9.38 7.75 36.25
N VAL A 172 9.72 7.56 37.54
CA VAL A 172 9.05 8.23 38.66
C VAL A 172 9.25 9.75 38.61
N ALA A 173 10.45 10.20 38.21
CA ALA A 173 10.72 11.63 38.05
C ALA A 173 9.88 12.24 36.91
N ALA A 174 9.79 11.56 35.77
CA ALA A 174 8.97 11.98 34.63
C ALA A 174 7.47 12.02 34.99
N PHE A 175 6.95 11.00 35.69
CA PHE A 175 5.57 10.99 36.16
C PHE A 175 5.25 12.19 37.06
N LYS A 176 6.19 12.56 37.95
CA LYS A 176 6.02 13.71 38.85
C LYS A 176 6.14 15.06 38.13
N SER A 177 6.84 15.15 36.99
CA SER A 177 6.94 16.40 36.22
C SER A 177 5.72 16.65 35.33
N ASP A 178 5.01 15.58 34.94
CA ASP A 178 3.83 15.65 34.08
C ASP A 178 2.52 15.89 34.86
N LYS A 179 2.58 15.95 36.20
CA LYS A 179 1.46 16.21 37.12
C LYS A 179 1.57 17.59 37.73
#